data_AF-A0A1H9UHD2-F1
#
_entry.id   AF-A0A1H9UHD2-F1
#
_cell.length_a   1.000
_cell.length_b   1.000
_cell.length_c   1.000
_cell.angle_alpha   90.00
_cell.angle_beta   90.00
_cell.angle_gamma   90.00
#
_symmetry.space_group_name_H-M   'P 1'
#
loop_
_entity.id
_entity.type
_entity.pdbx_description
1 polymer ?
#
loop_
_entity_poly.entity_id
_entity_poly.type
_entity_poly.pdbx_seq_one_letter_code
_entity_poly.pdbx_strand_id
1 'polypeptide(L)'
;MASAVVTPHPQWGAYLLWRDAFADVLDPECYAIDWLDQQVAAGTFVLFSDEKSAILVAVKRYPTGLLELHGQIAVGELNALIASTIPSAENWARSIGCARAVIESRRGWSRVMAQFGYSEHQVHIRKELS
;
A
#
# COMPACT_ATOMS: atom_id res chain seq x y z
N MET A 1 19.68 -9.02 15.17
CA MET A 1 19.36 -7.59 14.95
C MET A 1 17.91 -7.42 15.34
N ALA A 2 17.59 -6.42 16.17
CA ALA A 2 16.21 -6.20 16.60
C ALA A 2 15.38 -5.77 15.38
N SER A 3 14.48 -6.63 14.93
CA SER A 3 13.47 -6.27 13.93
C SER A 3 12.59 -5.21 14.59
N ALA A 4 12.67 -3.98 14.10
CA ALA A 4 11.76 -2.92 14.53
C ALA A 4 10.34 -3.42 14.27
N VAL A 5 9.54 -3.47 15.33
CA VAL A 5 8.15 -3.91 15.25
C VAL A 5 7.39 -2.85 14.45
N VAL A 6 7.16 -3.10 13.17
CA VAL A 6 6.32 -2.25 12.31
C VAL A 6 4.89 -2.39 12.80
N THR A 7 4.32 -1.30 13.32
CA THR A 7 2.96 -1.26 13.87
C THR A 7 2.08 -0.35 13.03
N PRO A 8 0.76 -0.60 12.96
CA PRO A 8 -0.18 0.34 12.35
C PRO A 8 -0.06 1.67 13.08
N HIS A 9 0.45 2.69 12.39
CA HIS A 9 0.67 3.99 12.99
C HIS A 9 -0.51 4.92 12.67
N PRO A 10 -1.25 5.44 13.67
CA PRO A 10 -1.92 6.72 13.54
C PRO A 10 -0.90 7.88 13.73
N GLN A 11 0.36 7.67 13.36
CA GLN A 11 1.40 8.67 13.55
C GLN A 11 1.47 9.51 12.29
N TRP A 12 0.61 10.52 12.25
CA TRP A 12 0.70 11.63 11.31
C TRP A 12 2.17 12.08 11.10
N GLY A 13 2.99 12.08 12.14
CA GLY A 13 4.42 12.36 12.05
C GLY A 13 5.22 11.40 11.14
N ALA A 14 4.97 10.09 11.18
CA ALA A 14 5.62 9.13 10.28
C ALA A 14 5.13 9.31 8.83
N TYR A 15 3.84 9.64 8.64
CA TYR A 15 3.31 9.96 7.32
C TYR A 15 3.96 11.20 6.72
N LEU A 16 4.17 12.26 7.51
CA LEU A 16 4.82 13.49 7.05
C LEU A 16 6.24 13.26 6.51
N LEU A 17 6.98 12.25 7.00
CA LEU A 17 8.31 11.91 6.47
C LEU A 17 8.27 11.42 5.02
N TRP A 18 7.13 10.85 4.59
CA TRP A 18 6.94 10.24 3.28
C TRP A 18 5.98 11.02 2.38
N ARG A 19 5.35 12.08 2.89
CA ARG A 19 4.29 12.83 2.21
C ARG A 19 4.71 13.34 0.84
N ASP A 20 5.90 13.92 0.72
CA ASP A 20 6.40 14.45 -0.56
C ASP A 20 6.66 13.32 -1.56
N ALA A 21 7.23 12.20 -1.11
CA ALA A 21 7.44 11.03 -1.96
C ALA A 21 6.10 10.43 -2.45
N PHE A 22 5.05 10.46 -1.62
CA PHE A 22 3.71 10.07 -2.05
C PHE A 22 3.14 11.05 -3.07
N ALA A 23 3.31 12.36 -2.86
CA ALA A 23 2.88 13.38 -3.81
C ALA A 23 3.53 13.18 -5.20
N ASP A 24 4.81 12.83 -5.25
CA ASP A 24 5.57 12.63 -6.49
C ASP A 24 5.07 11.46 -7.35
N VAL A 25 4.40 10.47 -6.76
CA VAL A 25 3.92 9.28 -7.50
C VAL A 25 2.40 9.26 -7.67
N LEU A 26 1.67 10.21 -7.09
CA LEU A 26 0.26 10.41 -7.37
C LEU A 26 0.09 10.99 -8.77
N ASP A 27 -0.99 10.59 -9.44
CA ASP A 27 -1.46 11.29 -10.63
C ASP A 27 -2.29 12.51 -10.16
N PRO A 28 -1.78 13.75 -10.33
CA PRO A 28 -2.46 14.94 -9.84
C PRO A 28 -3.76 15.24 -10.58
N GLU A 29 -4.01 14.65 -11.76
CA GLU A 29 -5.30 14.75 -12.44
C GLU A 29 -6.37 13.90 -11.75
N CYS A 30 -5.96 12.84 -11.04
CA CYS A 30 -6.84 11.93 -10.34
C CYS A 30 -6.97 12.27 -8.83
N TYR A 31 -5.84 12.60 -8.18
CA TYR A 31 -5.76 12.75 -6.72
C TYR A 31 -4.77 13.86 -6.32
N ALA A 32 -5.25 14.84 -5.57
CA ALA A 32 -4.39 15.81 -4.89
C ALA A 32 -3.78 15.22 -3.60
N ILE A 33 -2.62 15.71 -3.16
CA ILE A 33 -1.99 15.22 -1.92
C ILE A 33 -2.86 15.46 -0.68
N ASP A 34 -3.63 16.55 -0.62
CA ASP A 34 -4.54 16.84 0.48
C ASP A 34 -5.70 15.84 0.60
N TRP A 35 -6.06 15.16 -0.50
CA TRP A 35 -6.99 14.03 -0.43
C TRP A 35 -6.34 12.84 0.27
N LEU A 36 -5.07 12.54 -0.02
CA LEU A 36 -4.33 11.46 0.63
C LEU A 36 -4.15 11.73 2.13
N ASP A 37 -3.84 12.98 2.50
CA ASP A 37 -3.79 13.46 3.88
C ASP A 37 -5.07 13.10 4.64
N GLN A 38 -6.24 13.36 4.03
CA GLN A 38 -7.54 13.05 4.63
C GLN A 38 -7.77 11.55 4.78
N GLN A 39 -7.34 10.72 3.81
CA GLN A 39 -7.46 9.26 3.92
C GLN A 39 -6.63 8.70 5.08
N VAL A 40 -5.43 9.24 5.28
CA VAL A 40 -4.55 8.84 6.39
C VAL A 40 -5.11 9.35 7.72
N ALA A 41 -5.51 10.63 7.79
CA ALA A 41 -6.07 11.23 9.01
C ALA A 41 -7.37 10.55 9.46
N ALA A 42 -8.21 10.10 8.53
CA ALA A 42 -9.44 9.36 8.82
C ALA A 42 -9.18 7.89 9.21
N GLY A 43 -7.94 7.39 9.07
CA GLY A 43 -7.62 5.97 9.27
C GLY A 43 -8.13 5.05 8.17
N THR A 44 -8.64 5.61 7.05
CA THR A 44 -9.01 4.84 5.86
C THR A 44 -7.79 4.16 5.27
N PHE A 45 -6.68 4.89 5.21
CA PHE A 45 -5.38 4.38 4.79
C PHE A 45 -4.45 4.24 6.00
N VAL A 46 -3.84 3.07 6.12
CA VAL A 46 -2.89 2.73 7.19
C VAL A 46 -1.48 2.75 6.62
N LEU A 47 -0.59 3.47 7.28
CA LEU A 47 0.82 3.54 6.92
C LEU A 47 1.61 2.38 7.53
N PHE A 48 2.41 1.73 6.69
CA PHE A 48 3.53 0.90 7.09
C PHE A 48 4.80 1.50 6.47
N SER A 49 5.85 1.70 7.26
CA SER A 49 7.10 2.26 6.79
C SER A 49 8.29 1.75 7.59
N ASP A 50 9.45 1.76 6.95
CA ASP A 50 10.76 1.64 7.58
C ASP A 50 11.64 2.84 7.20
N GLU A 51 12.96 2.73 7.38
CA GLU A 51 13.90 3.82 7.05
C GLU A 51 14.03 4.08 5.54
N LYS A 52 13.58 3.15 4.69
CA LYS A 52 13.89 3.15 3.25
C LYS A 52 12.66 3.05 2.36
N SER A 53 11.50 2.75 2.93
CA SER A 53 10.27 2.54 2.18
C SER A 53 9.03 2.81 3.00
N ALA A 54 7.94 3.10 2.30
CA ALA A 54 6.62 3.24 2.87
C ALA A 54 5.54 2.73 1.93
N ILE A 55 4.45 2.19 2.49
CA ILE A 55 3.23 1.83 1.80
C ILE A 55 2.02 2.32 2.59
N LEU A 56 1.03 2.87 1.87
CA LEU A 56 -0.31 3.06 2.40
C LEU A 56 -1.19 1.91 1.91
N VAL A 57 -1.93 1.31 2.85
CA VAL A 57 -2.84 0.21 2.58
C VAL A 57 -4.25 0.54 3.07
N ALA A 58 -5.25 -0.05 2.42
CA ALA A 58 -6.64 0.00 2.84
C ALA A 58 -7.22 -1.41 2.92
N VAL A 59 -8.24 -1.60 3.76
CA VAL A 59 -8.98 -2.87 3.81
C VAL A 59 -10.27 -2.72 3.05
N LYS A 60 -10.45 -3.52 2.00
CA LYS A 60 -11.72 -3.62 1.29
C LYS A 60 -12.55 -4.73 1.90
N ARG A 61 -13.78 -4.39 2.29
CA ARG A 61 -14.80 -5.35 2.71
C ARG A 61 -15.76 -5.60 1.57
N TYR A 62 -15.82 -6.85 1.11
CA TYR A 62 -16.78 -7.27 0.10
C TYR A 62 -18.13 -7.61 0.73
N PRO A 63 -19.25 -7.55 -0.04
CA PRO A 63 -20.58 -7.90 0.46
C PRO A 63 -20.70 -9.32 1.03
N THR A 64 -19.85 -10.24 0.58
CA THR A 64 -19.76 -11.62 1.09
C THR A 64 -19.11 -11.72 2.48
N GLY A 65 -18.59 -10.61 3.02
CA GLY A 65 -17.82 -10.59 4.26
C GLY A 65 -16.31 -10.80 4.05
N LEU A 66 -15.86 -11.13 2.83
CA LEU A 66 -14.43 -11.24 2.51
C LEU A 66 -13.72 -9.91 2.78
N LEU A 67 -12.56 -10.00 3.44
CA LEU A 67 -11.64 -8.89 3.67
C LEU A 67 -10.40 -9.07 2.81
N GLU A 68 -10.01 -8.01 2.11
CA GLU A 68 -8.84 -7.97 1.23
C GLU A 68 -8.01 -6.72 1.54
N LEU A 69 -6.70 -6.91 1.69
CA LEU A 69 -5.75 -5.81 1.82
C LEU A 69 -5.43 -5.24 0.45
N HIS A 70 -5.57 -3.94 0.27
CA HIS A 70 -5.18 -3.24 -0.95
C HIS A 70 -3.98 -2.34 -0.69
N GLY A 71 -2.87 -2.59 -1.38
CA GLY A 71 -1.77 -1.63 -1.48
C GLY A 71 -2.21 -0.45 -2.36
N GLN A 72 -2.33 0.73 -1.77
CA GLN A 72 -2.82 1.93 -2.48
C GLN A 72 -1.67 2.66 -3.17
N ILE A 73 -0.59 2.89 -2.45
CA ILE A 73 0.57 3.65 -2.93
C ILE A 73 1.80 3.21 -2.14
N ALA A 74 2.91 3.00 -2.83
CA ALA A 74 4.18 2.56 -2.26
C ALA A 74 5.32 3.41 -2.81
N VAL A 75 6.25 3.79 -1.94
CA VAL A 75 7.39 4.65 -2.27
C VAL A 75 8.66 4.15 -1.60
N GLY A 76 9.82 4.60 -2.09
CA GLY A 76 11.13 4.22 -1.57
C GLY A 76 11.75 3.01 -2.29
N GLU A 77 12.68 2.33 -1.61
CA GLU A 77 13.46 1.25 -2.20
C GLU A 77 12.64 -0.03 -2.38
N LEU A 78 12.67 -0.60 -3.58
CA LEU A 78 11.97 -1.84 -3.92
C LEU A 78 12.32 -3.01 -2.98
N ASN A 79 13.62 -3.18 -2.69
CA ASN A 79 14.06 -4.26 -1.82
C ASN A 79 13.54 -4.09 -0.38
N ALA A 80 13.45 -2.86 0.12
CA ALA A 80 12.88 -2.58 1.44
C ALA A 80 11.37 -2.84 1.47
N LEU A 81 10.64 -2.39 0.42
CA LEU A 81 9.21 -2.67 0.28
C LEU A 81 8.92 -4.18 0.38
N ILE A 82 9.66 -4.97 -0.39
CA ILE A 82 9.48 -6.41 -0.50
C ILE A 82 9.93 -7.14 0.78
N ALA A 83 11.05 -6.74 1.36
CA ALA A 83 11.64 -7.47 2.50
C ALA A 83 10.96 -7.13 3.84
N SER A 84 10.30 -5.97 3.95
CA SER A 84 9.90 -5.39 5.23
C SER A 84 8.46 -4.87 5.20
N THR A 85 8.22 -3.85 4.39
CA THR A 85 7.00 -3.03 4.48
C THR A 85 5.74 -3.78 4.02
N ILE A 86 5.80 -4.50 2.89
CA ILE A 86 4.70 -5.34 2.38
C ILE A 86 4.42 -6.51 3.32
N PRO A 87 5.40 -7.34 3.72
CA PRO A 87 5.16 -8.43 4.68
C PRO A 87 4.57 -7.96 6.01
N SER A 88 4.95 -6.78 6.50
CA SER A 88 4.39 -6.19 7.71
C SER A 88 2.92 -5.84 7.55
N ALA A 89 2.55 -5.23 6.42
CA ALA A 89 1.16 -4.94 6.10
C ALA A 89 0.31 -6.22 5.95
N GLU A 90 0.84 -7.26 5.32
CA GLU A 90 0.18 -8.58 5.19
C GLU A 90 0.01 -9.28 6.54
N ASN A 91 1.02 -9.22 7.42
CA ASN A 91 0.95 -9.76 8.77
C ASN A 91 -0.20 -9.10 9.56
N TRP A 92 -0.27 -7.76 9.50
CA TRP A 92 -1.37 -7.01 10.10
C TRP A 92 -2.72 -7.39 9.47
N ALA A 93 -2.79 -7.45 8.14
CA ALA A 93 -4.02 -7.82 7.43
C ALA A 93 -4.53 -9.20 7.85
N ARG A 94 -3.65 -10.20 7.96
CA ARG A 94 -4.02 -11.53 8.49
C ARG A 94 -4.55 -11.45 9.91
N SER A 95 -3.94 -10.63 10.78
CA SER A 95 -4.38 -10.47 12.17
C SER A 95 -5.79 -9.90 12.32
N ILE A 96 -6.26 -9.14 11.33
CA ILE A 96 -7.62 -8.54 11.31
C ILE A 96 -8.60 -9.32 10.42
N GLY A 97 -8.20 -10.50 9.93
CA GLY A 97 -9.08 -11.40 9.17
C GLY A 97 -9.11 -11.20 7.66
N CYS A 98 -8.17 -10.44 7.07
CA CYS A 98 -8.00 -10.44 5.62
C CYS A 98 -7.54 -11.81 5.13
N ALA A 99 -8.21 -12.30 4.10
CA ALA A 99 -7.89 -13.58 3.47
C ALA A 99 -7.00 -13.41 2.22
N ARG A 100 -6.86 -12.18 1.72
CA ARG A 100 -6.15 -11.85 0.48
C ARG A 100 -5.46 -10.50 0.58
N ALA A 101 -4.44 -10.32 -0.24
CA ALA A 101 -3.81 -9.03 -0.50
C ALA A 101 -3.71 -8.81 -2.01
N VAL A 102 -3.90 -7.56 -2.44
CA VAL A 102 -3.76 -7.14 -3.83
C VAL A 102 -2.88 -5.89 -3.90
N ILE A 103 -2.04 -5.85 -4.94
CA ILE A 103 -1.20 -4.70 -5.28
C ILE A 103 -1.48 -4.40 -6.75
N GLU A 104 -1.97 -3.20 -7.01
CA GLU A 104 -2.14 -2.68 -8.37
C GLU A 104 -0.84 -1.96 -8.75
N SER A 105 -0.13 -2.48 -9.75
CA SER A 105 1.18 -1.93 -10.13
C SER A 105 1.48 -2.17 -11.61
N ARG A 106 2.60 -1.62 -12.08
CA ARG A 106 3.08 -1.78 -13.45
C ARG A 106 3.37 -3.24 -13.74
N ARG A 107 3.10 -3.70 -14.97
CA ARG A 107 3.29 -5.10 -15.41
C ARG A 107 4.64 -5.71 -15.04
N GLY A 108 5.72 -4.92 -15.04
CA GLY A 108 7.06 -5.38 -14.62
C GLY A 108 7.10 -5.96 -13.20
N TRP A 109 6.21 -5.51 -12.31
CA TRP A 109 6.09 -6.04 -10.95
C TRP A 109 5.52 -7.45 -10.89
N SER A 110 4.72 -7.88 -11.87
CA SER A 110 4.14 -9.23 -11.90
C SER A 110 5.22 -10.32 -11.74
N ARG A 111 6.34 -10.18 -12.47
CA ARG A 111 7.48 -11.11 -12.38
C ARG A 111 8.18 -11.07 -11.02
N VAL A 112 8.39 -9.88 -10.46
CA VAL A 112 9.05 -9.72 -9.17
C VAL A 112 8.17 -10.25 -8.04
N MET A 113 6.87 -10.02 -8.11
CA MET A 113 5.91 -10.38 -7.07
C MET A 113 5.53 -11.87 -7.09
N ALA A 114 5.68 -12.56 -8.23
CA ALA A 114 5.43 -13.99 -8.35
C ALA A 114 6.21 -14.84 -7.32
N GLN A 115 7.45 -14.45 -7.00
CA GLN A 115 8.25 -15.16 -5.99
C GLN A 115 7.72 -15.00 -4.55
N PHE A 116 6.81 -14.04 -4.33
CA PHE A 116 6.14 -13.78 -3.05
C PHE A 116 4.69 -14.31 -3.03
N GLY A 117 4.31 -15.15 -3.99
CA GLY A 117 2.99 -15.80 -4.03
C GLY A 117 1.89 -14.95 -4.66
N TYR A 118 2.21 -13.78 -5.21
CA TYR A 118 1.27 -12.99 -6.00
C TYR A 118 1.10 -13.54 -7.40
N SER A 119 -0.11 -13.46 -7.94
CA SER A 119 -0.40 -13.77 -9.34
C SER A 119 -1.28 -12.69 -9.96
N GLU A 120 -1.26 -12.59 -11.29
CA GLU A 120 -2.15 -11.67 -12.00
C GLU A 120 -3.61 -12.07 -11.76
N HIS A 121 -4.41 -11.13 -11.26
CA HIS A 121 -5.84 -11.34 -10.99
C HIS A 121 -6.74 -10.67 -12.02
N GLN A 122 -6.39 -9.46 -12.49
CA GLN A 122 -7.17 -8.68 -13.45
C GLN A 122 -6.28 -7.76 -14.28
N VAL A 123 -6.73 -7.45 -15.50
CA VAL A 123 -6.15 -6.42 -16.36
C VAL A 123 -7.02 -5.16 -16.33
N HIS A 124 -6.40 -4.00 -16.09
CA HIS A 124 -7.06 -2.70 -16.18
C HIS A 124 -6.80 -2.10 -17.58
N ILE A 125 -7.87 -1.76 -18.30
CA ILE A 125 -7.82 -1.13 -19.63
C ILE A 125 -8.45 0.28 -19.50
N ARG A 126 -7.69 1.33 -19.80
CA ARG A 126 -8.11 2.74 -19.75
C ARG A 126 -8.14 3.34 -21.16
N LYS A 127 -9.14 4.17 -21.44
CA LYS A 127 -9.25 4.97 -22.68
C LYS A 127 -9.48 6.43 -22.30
N GLU A 128 -8.67 7.32 -22.87
CA GLU A 128 -8.93 8.77 -22.79
C GLU A 128 -10.11 9.14 -23.71
N LEU A 129 -11.02 9.96 -23.20
CA LEU A 129 -12.25 10.37 -23.91
C LEU A 129 -12.13 11.72 -24.61
N SER A 130 -10.97 12.38 -24.49
CA SER A 130 -10.64 13.66 -25.13
C SER A 130 -10.51 13.54 -26.64
#